data_AF-A0A1B7MDE2-F1
#
_entry.id   AF-A0A1B7MDE2-F1
#
_cell.length_a   1.000
_cell.length_b   1.000
_cell.length_c   1.000
_cell.angle_alpha   90.00
_cell.angle_beta   90.00
_cell.angle_gamma   90.00
#
_symmetry.space_group_name_H-M   'P 1'
#
loop_
_entity.id
_entity.type
_entity.pdbx_description
1 polymer ?
#
loop_
_entity_poly.entity_id
_entity_poly.type
_entity_poly.pdbx_seq_one_letter_code
_entity_poly.pdbx_strand_id
1 'polypeptide(L)'
;AFGFEAGVTVYSPVIWAGPKLNIVSDLGSYVRDVIAQIDTHVVPEGHKKLHTSAAMKKFMTDLALKPKFREEYSLDPVAIVEAAEGLSNLEKFGLKFGDGGAAHILMKATESDIASGRQLTEDEIAKGDGSGESPFVLVLLFVLALFVAAPPDSAE
;
A
#
# COMPACT_ATOMS: atom_id res chain seq x y z
N ALA A 1 -26.82 -1.05 22.99
CA ALA A 1 -26.55 -2.49 22.85
C ALA A 1 -25.73 -2.68 21.58
N PHE A 2 -24.47 -3.08 21.73
CA PHE A 2 -23.63 -3.59 20.64
C PHE A 2 -23.17 -4.97 21.11
N GLY A 3 -23.67 -6.01 20.47
CA GLY A 3 -23.28 -7.39 20.75
C GLY A 3 -21.95 -7.66 20.07
N PHE A 4 -20.86 -7.61 20.85
CA PHE A 4 -19.59 -8.20 20.42
C PHE A 4 -19.64 -9.68 20.79
N GLU A 5 -19.71 -10.54 19.77
CA GLU A 5 -19.41 -11.97 19.96
C GLU A 5 -17.95 -12.10 20.41
N ALA A 6 -17.77 -12.69 21.59
CA ALA A 6 -16.48 -12.99 22.16
C ALA A 6 -15.81 -14.10 21.35
N GLY A 7 -14.69 -13.82 20.68
CA GLY A 7 -14.10 -14.87 19.85
C GLY A 7 -12.78 -14.62 19.13
N VAL A 8 -11.94 -13.65 19.53
CA VAL A 8 -10.54 -13.66 19.07
C VAL A 8 -9.61 -13.27 20.22
N THR A 9 -9.19 -14.27 20.98
CA THR A 9 -8.08 -14.14 21.93
C THR A 9 -6.77 -14.14 21.16
N VAL A 10 -6.08 -13.00 21.13
CA VAL A 10 -4.71 -12.92 20.60
C VAL A 10 -3.79 -13.73 21.52
N TYR A 11 -3.18 -14.79 20.97
CA TYR A 11 -2.24 -15.65 21.69
C TYR A 11 -0.93 -14.89 21.98
N SER A 12 -0.53 -14.83 23.26
CA SER A 12 0.76 -14.29 23.69
C SER A 12 1.40 -15.27 24.69
N PRO A 13 2.38 -16.10 24.28
CA PRO A 13 2.83 -17.23 25.09
C PRO A 13 3.86 -16.88 26.18
N VAL A 14 4.37 -15.65 26.24
CA VAL A 14 5.44 -15.32 27.19
C VAL A 14 4.90 -14.56 28.39
N ILE A 15 4.48 -15.32 29.41
CA ILE A 15 4.31 -14.80 30.76
C ILE A 15 5.57 -15.20 31.54
N TRP A 16 6.54 -14.28 31.68
CA TRP A 16 7.64 -14.47 32.62
C TRP A 16 7.10 -14.37 34.06
N ALA A 17 6.56 -15.47 34.57
CA ALA A 17 6.08 -15.61 35.94
C ALA A 17 6.76 -16.82 36.62
N GLY A 18 8.03 -16.66 37.00
CA GLY A 18 8.74 -17.61 37.87
C GLY A 18 8.93 -19.02 37.30
N PRO A 19 9.33 -20.01 38.14
CA PRO A 19 9.92 -21.28 37.68
C PRO A 19 8.93 -22.30 37.10
N LYS A 20 7.68 -21.92 36.85
CA LYS A 20 6.67 -22.80 36.23
C LYS A 20 6.23 -22.25 34.89
N LEU A 21 6.73 -22.86 33.82
CA LEU A 21 6.24 -22.65 32.47
C LEU A 21 4.88 -23.35 32.31
N ASN A 22 3.82 -22.58 32.10
CA ASN A 22 2.58 -23.13 31.55
C ASN A 22 2.81 -23.34 30.05
N ILE A 23 3.20 -24.56 29.68
CA ILE A 23 3.31 -24.96 28.27
C ILE A 23 1.89 -25.12 27.75
N VAL A 24 1.39 -24.10 27.04
CA VAL A 24 0.17 -24.22 26.23
C VAL A 24 0.54 -25.03 24.98
N SER A 25 -0.28 -26.01 24.62
CA SER A 25 -0.01 -26.83 23.44
C SER A 25 -0.15 -25.96 22.18
N ASP A 26 0.95 -25.74 21.47
CA ASP A 26 1.02 -24.92 20.25
C ASP A 26 0.22 -25.51 19.06
N LEU A 27 -0.23 -26.78 19.16
CA LEU A 27 -0.92 -27.51 18.09
C LEU A 27 -2.36 -27.91 18.49
N GLY A 28 -3.17 -26.90 18.84
CA GLY A 28 -4.59 -27.07 19.10
C GLY A 28 -5.38 -27.51 17.86
N SER A 29 -6.65 -27.90 18.04
CA SER A 29 -7.54 -28.32 16.93
C SER A 29 -7.62 -27.27 15.82
N TYR A 30 -7.83 -25.99 16.18
CA TYR A 30 -7.87 -24.88 15.23
C TYR A 30 -6.60 -24.78 14.37
N VAL A 31 -5.42 -24.90 14.97
CA VAL A 31 -4.15 -24.83 14.24
C VAL A 31 -4.03 -26.00 13.26
N ARG A 32 -4.45 -27.20 13.67
CA ARG A 32 -4.48 -28.37 12.77
C ARG A 32 -5.47 -28.19 11.61
N ASP A 33 -6.63 -27.60 11.86
CA ASP A 33 -7.63 -27.33 10.83
C ASP A 33 -7.14 -26.27 9.82
N VAL A 34 -6.40 -25.25 10.28
CA VAL A 34 -5.75 -24.27 9.38
C VAL A 34 -4.61 -24.90 8.58
N ILE A 35 -3.79 -25.76 9.21
CA ILE A 35 -2.73 -26.50 8.51
C ILE A 35 -3.32 -27.39 7.41
N ALA A 36 -4.42 -28.09 7.69
CA ALA A 36 -5.09 -28.93 6.71
C ALA A 36 -5.59 -28.16 5.47
N GLN A 37 -5.87 -26.85 5.61
CA GLN A 37 -6.29 -26.01 4.48
C GLN A 37 -5.13 -25.59 3.56
N ILE A 38 -3.88 -25.67 4.02
CA ILE A 38 -2.70 -25.27 3.25
C ILE A 38 -2.52 -26.15 2.00
N ASP A 39 -2.79 -27.45 2.12
CA ASP A 39 -2.66 -28.39 0.99
C ASP A 39 -3.60 -28.05 -0.18
N THR A 40 -4.71 -27.38 0.12
CA THR A 40 -5.71 -26.95 -0.87
C THR A 40 -5.68 -25.46 -1.16
N HIS A 41 -4.69 -24.73 -0.64
CA HIS A 41 -4.66 -23.28 -0.75
C HIS A 41 -4.41 -22.84 -2.21
N VAL A 42 -5.26 -21.94 -2.68
CA VAL A 42 -5.10 -21.25 -3.97
C VAL A 42 -4.90 -19.76 -3.68
N VAL A 43 -4.02 -19.12 -4.45
CA VAL A 43 -3.80 -17.67 -4.36
C VAL A 43 -5.13 -16.95 -4.57
N PRO A 44 -5.57 -16.07 -3.65
CA PRO A 44 -6.86 -15.41 -3.76
C PRO A 44 -6.90 -14.46 -4.96
N GLU A 45 -8.10 -14.27 -5.50
CA GLU A 45 -8.35 -13.31 -6.56
C GLU A 45 -7.96 -11.89 -6.12
N GLY A 46 -7.34 -11.12 -7.02
CA GLY A 46 -6.83 -9.79 -6.71
C GLY A 46 -5.50 -9.77 -5.93
N HIS A 47 -4.92 -10.94 -5.57
CA HIS A 47 -3.58 -10.98 -4.99
C HIS A 47 -2.55 -10.40 -5.97
N LYS A 48 -1.86 -9.35 -5.54
CA LYS A 48 -0.80 -8.72 -6.33
C LYS A 48 0.56 -9.34 -5.99
N LYS A 49 1.22 -9.89 -7.00
CA LYS A 49 2.60 -10.40 -6.92
C LYS A 49 3.58 -9.22 -7.01
N LEU A 50 4.75 -9.37 -6.39
CA LEU A 50 5.83 -8.42 -6.60
C LEU A 50 6.24 -8.46 -8.07
N HIS A 51 6.14 -7.33 -8.76
CA HIS A 51 6.48 -7.17 -10.15
C HIS A 51 7.08 -5.78 -10.35
N THR A 52 8.41 -5.72 -10.35
CA THR A 52 9.14 -4.46 -10.35
C THR A 52 10.42 -4.56 -11.16
N SER A 53 10.88 -3.45 -11.72
CA SER A 53 12.13 -3.40 -12.48
C SER A 53 13.36 -3.51 -11.57
N ALA A 54 14.50 -3.88 -12.16
CA ALA A 54 15.78 -3.87 -11.45
C ALA A 54 16.16 -2.45 -10.98
N ALA A 55 15.84 -1.43 -11.78
CA ALA A 55 16.13 -0.04 -11.47
C ALA A 55 15.29 0.44 -10.26
N MET A 56 13.98 0.16 -10.24
CA MET A 56 13.11 0.49 -9.11
C MET A 56 13.55 -0.22 -7.83
N LYS A 57 13.89 -1.52 -7.90
CA LYS A 57 14.43 -2.26 -6.75
C LYS A 57 15.70 -1.60 -6.20
N LYS A 58 16.63 -1.21 -7.07
CA LYS A 58 17.86 -0.52 -6.69
C LYS A 58 17.55 0.85 -6.06
N PHE A 59 16.68 1.63 -6.67
CA PHE A 59 16.28 2.95 -6.18
C PHE A 59 15.70 2.89 -4.76
N MET A 60 14.73 2.00 -4.52
CA MET A 60 14.13 1.81 -3.20
C MET A 60 15.14 1.28 -2.17
N THR A 61 16.07 0.41 -2.60
CA THR A 61 17.16 -0.07 -1.74
C THR A 61 18.10 1.06 -1.35
N ASP A 62 18.46 1.92 -2.30
CA ASP A 62 19.33 3.08 -2.06
C ASP A 62 18.66 4.08 -1.12
N LEU A 63 17.35 4.34 -1.26
CA LEU A 63 16.59 5.15 -0.30
C LEU A 63 16.62 4.57 1.13
N ALA A 64 16.55 3.25 1.27
CA ALA A 64 16.56 2.60 2.57
C ALA A 64 17.97 2.57 3.21
N LEU A 65 19.02 2.41 2.40
CA LEU A 65 20.37 2.11 2.87
C LEU A 65 21.35 3.30 2.84
N LYS A 66 21.06 4.36 2.07
CA LYS A 66 21.94 5.52 1.92
C LYS A 66 21.27 6.76 2.53
N PRO A 67 21.61 7.15 3.78
CA PRO A 67 20.98 8.27 4.47
C PRO A 67 21.04 9.59 3.68
N LYS A 68 22.19 9.92 3.09
CA LYS A 68 22.35 11.13 2.25
C LYS A 68 21.41 11.13 1.05
N PHE A 69 21.27 9.99 0.37
CA PHE A 69 20.37 9.86 -0.78
C PHE A 69 18.91 10.03 -0.37
N ARG A 70 18.53 9.50 0.80
CA ARG A 70 17.20 9.70 1.38
C ARG A 70 16.94 11.16 1.76
N GLU A 71 17.93 11.83 2.35
CA GLU A 71 17.84 13.26 2.70
C GLU A 71 17.67 14.13 1.44
N GLU A 72 18.49 13.90 0.41
CA GLU A 72 18.40 14.58 -0.88
C GLU A 72 17.04 14.34 -1.56
N TYR A 73 16.55 13.08 -1.55
CA TYR A 73 15.24 12.72 -2.09
C TYR A 73 14.09 13.37 -1.31
N SER A 74 14.24 13.55 0.01
CA SER A 74 13.25 14.24 0.83
C SER A 74 13.22 15.75 0.58
N LEU A 75 14.32 16.33 0.11
CA LEU A 75 14.42 17.76 -0.20
C LEU A 75 13.89 18.06 -1.61
N ASP A 76 14.29 17.27 -2.60
CA ASP A 76 13.84 17.42 -3.99
C ASP A 76 13.67 16.04 -4.65
N PRO A 77 12.49 15.40 -4.48
CA PRO A 77 12.23 14.10 -5.07
C PRO A 77 12.22 14.18 -6.61
N VAL A 78 11.88 15.32 -7.20
CA VAL A 78 11.81 15.48 -8.67
C VAL A 78 13.21 15.42 -9.26
N ALA A 79 14.16 16.18 -8.71
CA ALA A 79 15.53 16.17 -9.20
C ALA A 79 16.19 14.79 -9.07
N ILE A 80 16.02 14.14 -7.91
CA ILE A 80 16.65 12.84 -7.65
C ILE A 80 16.07 11.74 -8.53
N VAL A 81 14.76 11.74 -8.78
CA VAL A 81 14.10 10.77 -9.65
C VAL A 81 14.47 10.99 -11.12
N GLU A 82 14.58 12.24 -11.56
CA GLU A 82 14.97 12.50 -12.94
C GLU A 82 16.41 12.11 -13.25
N ALA A 83 17.31 12.26 -12.27
CA ALA A 83 18.70 11.83 -12.36
C ALA A 83 18.87 10.30 -12.30
N ALA A 84 17.85 9.55 -11.87
CA ALA A 84 17.96 8.10 -11.74
C ALA A 84 17.91 7.40 -13.11
N GLU A 85 18.98 6.64 -13.41
CA GLU A 85 19.11 5.87 -14.65
C GLU A 85 18.30 4.56 -14.59
N GLY A 86 17.70 4.21 -15.74
CA GLY A 86 17.03 2.93 -15.94
C GLY A 86 15.62 2.83 -15.38
N LEU A 87 15.11 3.85 -14.68
CA LEU A 87 13.70 3.95 -14.33
C LEU A 87 12.85 4.23 -15.57
N SER A 88 11.72 3.54 -15.69
CA SER A 88 10.71 3.84 -16.69
C SER A 88 9.98 5.16 -16.38
N ASN A 89 9.31 5.72 -17.39
CA ASN A 89 8.56 6.97 -17.22
C ASN A 89 7.47 6.88 -16.14
N LEU A 90 6.78 5.74 -16.03
CA LEU A 90 5.77 5.52 -14.99
C LEU A 90 6.39 5.41 -13.59
N GLU A 91 7.53 4.75 -13.46
CA GLU A 91 8.25 4.69 -12.19
C GLU A 91 8.75 6.07 -11.78
N LYS A 92 9.28 6.84 -12.73
CA LYS A 92 9.65 8.24 -12.49
C LYS A 92 8.45 9.08 -12.08
N PHE A 93 7.32 8.91 -12.75
CA PHE A 93 6.09 9.63 -12.41
C PHE A 93 5.68 9.34 -10.96
N GLY A 94 5.54 8.07 -10.57
CA GLY A 94 5.07 7.72 -9.22
C GLY A 94 6.07 8.03 -8.11
N LEU A 95 7.37 7.93 -8.34
CA LEU A 95 8.37 8.25 -7.31
C LEU A 95 8.41 9.75 -6.99
N LYS A 96 8.06 10.64 -7.92
CA LYS A 96 8.00 12.09 -7.65
C LYS A 96 6.98 12.46 -6.57
N PHE A 97 5.97 11.62 -6.32
CA PHE A 97 5.00 11.85 -5.25
C PHE A 97 5.60 11.64 -3.85
N GLY A 98 6.72 10.91 -3.73
CA GLY A 98 7.30 10.59 -2.43
C GLY A 98 6.39 9.73 -1.54
N ASP A 99 5.35 9.11 -2.12
CA ASP A 99 4.31 8.39 -1.41
C ASP A 99 4.50 6.85 -1.45
N GLY A 100 4.20 6.21 -0.32
CA GLY A 100 4.34 4.76 -0.16
C GLY A 100 3.32 3.96 -0.95
N GLY A 101 2.13 4.51 -1.18
CA GLY A 101 1.07 3.87 -1.99
C GLY A 101 1.36 3.94 -3.49
N ALA A 102 1.88 5.06 -4.00
CA ALA A 102 2.40 5.15 -5.36
C ALA A 102 3.51 4.11 -5.60
N ALA A 103 4.48 4.00 -4.68
CA ALA A 103 5.52 2.97 -4.74
C ALA A 103 4.93 1.54 -4.66
N HIS A 104 3.91 1.33 -3.81
CA HIS A 104 3.24 0.04 -3.69
C HIS A 104 2.58 -0.41 -4.99
N ILE A 105 1.87 0.50 -5.67
CA ILE A 105 1.21 0.21 -6.95
C ILE A 105 2.25 -0.07 -8.04
N LEU A 106 3.31 0.73 -8.13
CA LEU A 106 4.37 0.54 -9.12
C LEU A 106 5.13 -0.78 -8.97
N MET A 107 5.23 -1.32 -7.76
CA MET A 107 6.03 -2.52 -7.48
C MET A 107 5.23 -3.82 -7.53
N LYS A 108 3.92 -3.77 -7.75
CA LYS A 108 3.07 -4.96 -7.68
C LYS A 108 2.05 -5.00 -8.80
N ALA A 109 1.83 -6.19 -9.33
CA ALA A 109 0.84 -6.43 -10.39
C ALA A 109 0.03 -7.70 -10.10
N THR A 110 -1.23 -7.75 -10.55
CA THR A 110 -2.01 -8.98 -10.51
C THR A 110 -1.51 -9.95 -11.57
N GLU A 111 -1.84 -11.24 -11.43
CA GLU A 111 -1.47 -12.25 -12.43
C GLU A 111 -2.07 -11.96 -13.81
N SER A 112 -3.30 -11.44 -13.86
CA SER A 112 -3.93 -10.99 -15.10
C SER A 112 -3.23 -9.79 -15.73
N ASP A 113 -2.77 -8.83 -14.93
CA ASP A 113 -2.02 -7.67 -15.46
C ASP A 113 -0.68 -8.14 -16.08
N ILE A 114 0.02 -9.05 -15.40
CA ILE A 114 1.28 -9.63 -15.89
C ILE A 114 1.04 -10.43 -17.18
N ALA A 115 0.02 -11.28 -17.21
CA ALA A 115 -0.29 -12.12 -18.37
C ALA A 115 -0.73 -11.30 -19.60
N SER A 116 -1.46 -10.20 -19.38
CA SER A 116 -1.91 -9.30 -20.45
C SER A 116 -0.85 -8.28 -20.88
N GLY A 117 0.23 -8.12 -20.11
CA GLY A 117 1.21 -7.06 -20.32
C GLY A 117 0.63 -5.66 -20.11
N ARG A 118 -0.47 -5.55 -19.37
CA ARG A 118 -1.11 -4.27 -19.07
C ARG A 118 -0.15 -3.36 -18.32
N GLN A 119 -0.04 -2.11 -18.78
CA GLN A 119 0.67 -1.07 -18.05
C GLN A 119 -0.27 -0.29 -17.13
N LEU A 120 0.28 0.17 -16.02
CA LEU A 120 -0.39 1.09 -15.11
C LEU A 120 -0.60 2.45 -15.78
N THR A 121 -1.70 3.10 -15.43
CA THR A 121 -1.95 4.49 -15.81
C THR A 121 -1.50 5.46 -14.74
N GLU A 122 -1.21 6.70 -15.12
CA GLU A 122 -0.84 7.77 -14.19
C GLU A 122 -1.93 8.02 -13.15
N ASP A 123 -3.21 7.94 -13.54
CA ASP A 123 -4.36 8.08 -12.63
C ASP A 123 -4.37 6.99 -11.56
N GLU A 124 -4.02 5.75 -11.91
CA GLU A 124 -3.96 4.65 -10.95
C GLU A 124 -2.80 4.81 -9.96
N ILE A 125 -1.67 5.35 -10.43
CA ILE A 125 -0.51 5.65 -9.59
C ILE A 125 -0.82 6.82 -8.64
N ALA A 126 -1.47 7.87 -9.15
CA ALA A 126 -1.86 9.04 -8.38
C ALA A 126 -2.95 8.72 -7.34
N LYS A 127 -3.82 7.74 -7.64
CA LYS A 127 -4.80 7.17 -6.70
C LYS A 127 -4.19 6.10 -5.80
N GLY A 128 -2.87 6.09 -5.61
CA GLY A 128 -2.14 5.20 -4.71
C GLY A 128 -2.50 5.39 -3.25
N ASP A 129 -3.77 5.22 -2.91
CA ASP A 129 -4.25 5.20 -1.54
C ASP A 129 -4.23 3.74 -1.07
N GLY A 130 -3.37 3.46 -0.10
CA GLY A 130 -3.49 2.30 0.76
C GLY A 130 -4.71 2.45 1.69
N SER A 131 -5.92 2.52 1.15
CA SER A 131 -7.19 2.42 1.87
C SER A 131 -8.31 2.60 0.85
N GLY A 132 -9.31 1.71 0.86
CA GLY A 132 -10.45 1.78 -0.04
C GLY A 132 -11.09 3.18 -0.08
N GLU A 133 -11.49 3.56 -1.30
CA GLU A 133 -12.44 4.60 -1.67
C GLU A 133 -12.89 5.53 -0.52
N SER A 134 -12.23 6.69 -0.40
CA SER A 134 -12.77 7.82 0.36
C SER A 134 -13.52 8.76 -0.59
N PRO A 135 -14.86 8.86 -0.51
CA PRO A 135 -15.65 9.76 -1.36
C PRO A 135 -15.41 11.26 -1.05
N PHE A 136 -14.53 11.62 -0.10
CA PHE A 136 -14.34 13.00 0.32
C PHE A 136 -13.68 13.91 -0.72
N VAL A 137 -12.88 13.37 -1.65
CA VAL A 137 -12.25 14.20 -2.71
C VAL A 137 -13.28 14.67 -3.74
N LEU A 138 -14.27 13.83 -4.07
CA LEU A 138 -15.38 14.21 -4.94
C LEU A 138 -16.28 15.28 -4.29
N VAL A 139 -16.48 15.20 -2.96
CA VAL A 139 -17.28 16.19 -2.22
C VAL A 139 -16.59 17.55 -2.18
N LEU A 140 -15.26 17.60 -2.00
CA LEU A 140 -14.53 18.88 -1.99
C LEU A 140 -14.56 19.57 -3.37
N LEU A 141 -14.44 18.80 -4.46
CA LEU A 141 -14.54 19.31 -5.83
C LEU A 141 -15.95 19.83 -6.16
N PHE A 142 -17.01 19.14 -5.69
CA PHE A 142 -18.39 19.58 -5.86
C PHE A 142 -18.70 20.86 -5.07
N VAL A 143 -18.19 20.98 -3.84
CA VAL A 143 -18.38 22.19 -3.01
C VAL A 143 -17.66 23.40 -3.60
N LEU A 144 -16.44 23.23 -4.14
CA LEU A 144 -15.71 24.30 -4.83
C LEU A 144 -16.40 24.74 -6.13
N ALA A 145 -16.94 23.80 -6.91
CA ALA A 145 -17.69 24.13 -8.12
C ALA A 145 -18.99 24.91 -7.81
N LEU A 146 -19.68 24.58 -6.71
CA LEU A 146 -20.87 25.32 -6.26
C LEU A 146 -20.54 26.71 -5.71
N PHE A 147 -19.36 26.90 -5.10
CA PHE A 147 -18.95 28.21 -4.57
C PHE A 147 -18.47 29.18 -5.66
N VAL A 148 -17.86 28.67 -6.74
CA VAL A 148 -17.41 29.48 -7.88
C VAL A 148 -18.58 29.88 -8.80
N ALA A 149 -19.67 29.10 -8.81
CA ALA A 149 -20.82 29.35 -9.68
C ALA A 149 -21.87 30.31 -9.09
N ALA A 150 -21.65 30.91 -7.92
CA ALA A 150 -22.54 31.94 -7.38
C ALA A 150 -22.29 33.28 -8.11
N PRO A 151 -23.24 33.78 -8.94
CA PRO A 151 -23.08 35.09 -9.57
C PRO A 151 -23.16 36.20 -8.52
N PRO A 152 -22.36 37.28 -8.64
CA PRO A 152 -22.50 38.43 -7.75
C PRO A 152 -23.88 39.06 -7.94
N ASP A 153 -24.59 39.22 -6.83
CA ASP A 153 -25.85 39.93 -6.74
C ASP A 153 -25.77 41.28 -7.46
N SER A 154 -26.77 41.54 -8.28
CA SER A 154 -26.99 42.84 -8.91
C SER A 154 -27.38 43.84 -7.82
N ALA A 155 -26.47 44.75 -7.51
CA ALA A 155 -26.75 45.95 -6.74
C ALA A 155 -27.07 47.09 -7.72
N GLU A 156 -28.36 47.44 -7.82
CA GLU A 156 -28.84 48.80 -8.05
C GLU A 156 -29.59 49.26 -6.80
#